data_AF-A0AB35KZ11-F1
#
_entry.id   AF-A0AB35KZ11-F1
#
_cell.length_a   1.000
_cell.length_b   1.000
_cell.length_c   1.000
_cell.angle_alpha   90.00
_cell.angle_beta   90.00
_cell.angle_gamma   90.00
#
_symmetry.space_group_name_H-M   'P 1'
#
loop_
_entity.id
_entity.type
_entity.pdbx_description
1 polymer ?
#
loop_
_entity_poly.entity_id
_entity_poly.type
_entity_poly.pdbx_seq_one_letter_code
_entity_poly.pdbx_strand_id
1 'polypeptide(L)'
;MRRALLFALTLFSLPALAEDLQPFSASYTADWKQLPVSGSAERSLKREDDGRWTLNFEASMLVAGLTEESTFRVDNGALLPLTYRLNRSGLGKGKKVEQDFDWEQKQVIGNDRGDAVRLPLNRGLLDKSTYQVALQQDVAAGKKSVSYQVVDGDEIETYDFRVLGEEVVRTKAGLIDAIKVERVRDPTQSTRKTVLWFAKDWGHLLVRLHQVETDGKEYQIMLKDGTVAGKPVEGRRD
;
A
#
# COMPACT_ATOMS: atom_id res chain seq x y z
N MET A 1 -28.94 13.55 57.34
CA MET A 1 -28.42 14.30 56.17
C MET A 1 -27.34 13.46 55.48
N ARG A 2 -27.67 12.71 54.43
CA ARG A 2 -26.68 12.11 53.51
C ARG A 2 -27.28 12.16 52.11
N ARG A 3 -26.83 13.13 51.30
CA ARG A 3 -27.15 13.23 49.87
C ARG A 3 -26.12 12.38 49.14
N ALA A 4 -26.54 11.26 48.56
CA ALA A 4 -25.74 10.53 47.60
C ALA A 4 -26.00 11.12 46.21
N LEU A 5 -25.03 11.85 45.65
CA LEU A 5 -25.03 12.21 44.23
C LEU A 5 -24.58 10.98 43.43
N LEU A 6 -25.49 10.41 42.64
CA LEU A 6 -25.17 9.49 41.57
C LEU A 6 -24.71 10.30 40.35
N PHE A 7 -23.40 10.28 40.07
CA PHE A 7 -22.86 10.73 38.78
C PHE A 7 -23.07 9.61 37.76
N ALA A 8 -24.02 9.79 36.84
CA ALA A 8 -24.14 8.94 35.67
C ALA A 8 -23.07 9.33 34.65
N LEU A 9 -22.00 8.54 34.55
CA LEU A 9 -21.02 8.65 33.46
C LEU A 9 -21.65 8.05 32.20
N THR A 10 -22.23 8.88 31.35
CA THR A 10 -22.58 8.47 29.98
C THR A 10 -21.30 8.40 29.16
N LEU A 11 -20.76 7.19 28.98
CA LEU A 11 -19.75 6.90 27.96
C LEU A 11 -20.39 7.16 26.58
N PHE A 12 -20.19 8.36 26.03
CA PHE A 12 -20.35 8.56 24.59
C PHE A 12 -19.23 7.76 23.91
N SER A 13 -19.55 6.54 23.49
CA SER A 13 -18.76 5.86 22.46
C SER A 13 -18.90 6.70 21.20
N LEU A 14 -17.96 7.59 20.94
CA LEU A 14 -17.81 8.20 19.64
C LEU A 14 -17.72 7.05 18.63
N PRO A 15 -18.62 6.94 17.64
CA PRO A 15 -18.40 5.99 16.57
C PRO A 15 -17.04 6.34 15.98
N ALA A 16 -16.12 5.38 15.98
CA ALA A 16 -14.90 5.50 15.20
C ALA A 16 -15.37 5.60 13.74
N LEU A 17 -15.47 6.83 13.23
CA LEU A 17 -15.72 7.06 11.82
C LEU A 17 -14.52 6.45 11.11
N ALA A 18 -14.76 5.43 10.30
CA ALA A 18 -13.76 4.95 9.37
C ALA A 18 -13.32 6.17 8.55
N GLU A 19 -12.03 6.47 8.57
CA GLU A 19 -11.50 7.60 7.84
C GLU A 19 -11.71 7.33 6.34
N ASP A 20 -12.46 8.21 5.67
CA ASP A 20 -12.72 8.07 4.24
C ASP A 20 -11.40 8.05 3.48
N LEU A 21 -11.29 7.16 2.50
CA LEU A 21 -10.11 7.06 1.65
C LEU A 21 -9.84 8.40 0.98
N GLN A 22 -8.63 8.94 1.15
CA GLN A 22 -8.26 10.26 0.65
C GLN A 22 -7.43 10.15 -0.64
N PRO A 23 -7.70 10.99 -1.65
CA PRO A 23 -6.85 11.07 -2.82
C PRO A 23 -5.48 11.62 -2.45
N PHE A 24 -4.43 11.13 -3.11
CA PHE A 24 -3.07 11.59 -2.90
C PHE A 24 -2.26 11.53 -4.20
N SER A 25 -1.16 12.28 -4.22
CA SER A 25 -0.07 12.13 -5.18
C SER A 25 1.24 12.23 -4.44
N ALA A 26 2.21 11.38 -4.73
CA ALA A 26 3.48 11.36 -4.03
C ALA A 26 4.62 10.97 -4.98
N SER A 27 5.67 11.78 -4.95
CA SER A 27 6.92 11.49 -5.64
C SER A 27 7.95 10.95 -4.66
N TYR A 28 8.81 10.07 -5.14
CA TYR A 28 9.81 9.38 -4.35
C TYR A 28 11.16 9.40 -5.04
N THR A 29 12.23 9.49 -4.25
CA THR A 29 13.54 9.03 -4.71
C THR A 29 13.56 7.51 -4.65
N ALA A 30 14.07 6.85 -5.70
CA ALA A 30 14.28 5.41 -5.73
C ALA A 30 15.77 5.11 -5.73
N ASP A 31 16.27 4.42 -4.70
CA ASP A 31 17.69 4.09 -4.57
C ASP A 31 17.89 2.58 -4.65
N TRP A 32 18.85 2.15 -5.47
CA TRP A 32 19.39 0.79 -5.42
C TRP A 32 20.74 0.85 -4.70
N LYS A 33 20.81 0.40 -3.44
CA LYS A 33 21.98 0.63 -2.57
C LYS A 33 23.31 0.11 -3.12
N GLN A 34 23.26 -0.95 -3.93
CA GLN A 34 24.46 -1.55 -4.52
C GLN A 34 24.98 -0.83 -5.78
N LEU A 35 24.24 0.14 -6.33
CA LEU A 35 24.69 0.94 -7.49
C LEU A 35 24.60 2.45 -7.18
N PRO A 36 25.52 3.27 -7.71
CA PRO A 36 25.47 4.74 -7.56
C PRO A 36 24.45 5.34 -8.54
N VAL A 37 23.23 4.81 -8.54
CA VAL A 37 22.15 5.16 -9.47
C VAL A 37 20.90 5.45 -8.65
N SER A 38 20.36 6.65 -8.81
CA SER A 38 19.06 7.04 -8.27
C SER A 38 18.04 7.13 -9.40
N GLY A 39 16.90 6.50 -9.19
CA GLY A 39 15.69 6.64 -10.00
C GLY A 39 14.66 7.54 -9.33
N SER A 40 13.49 7.61 -9.95
CA SER A 40 12.30 8.25 -9.40
C SER A 40 11.14 7.28 -9.38
N ALA A 41 10.21 7.49 -8.45
CA ALA A 41 8.92 6.85 -8.51
C ALA A 41 7.81 7.86 -8.22
N GLU A 42 6.63 7.63 -8.78
CA GLU A 42 5.41 8.40 -8.56
C GLU A 42 4.31 7.42 -8.14
N ARG A 43 3.47 7.85 -7.20
CA ARG A 43 2.29 7.09 -6.77
C ARG A 43 1.12 8.04 -6.62
N SER A 44 -0.05 7.68 -7.15
CA SER A 44 -1.25 8.48 -7.00
C SER A 44 -2.49 7.63 -6.76
N LEU A 45 -3.40 8.17 -5.98
CA LEU A 45 -4.72 7.60 -5.73
C LEU A 45 -5.76 8.66 -6.06
N LYS A 46 -6.65 8.35 -7.01
CA LYS A 46 -7.67 9.27 -7.50
C LYS A 46 -9.04 8.62 -7.41
N ARG A 47 -10.05 9.41 -7.04
CA ARG A 47 -11.46 9.05 -7.19
C ARG A 47 -11.96 9.52 -8.56
N GLU A 48 -12.56 8.60 -9.30
CA GLU A 48 -13.15 8.86 -10.62
C GLU A 48 -14.62 9.31 -10.49
N ASP A 49 -15.14 9.92 -11.57
CA ASP A 49 -16.50 10.48 -11.60
C ASP A 49 -17.59 9.41 -11.42
N ASP A 50 -17.31 8.17 -11.82
CA ASP A 50 -18.20 7.01 -11.66
C ASP A 50 -18.10 6.34 -10.28
N GLY A 51 -17.33 6.93 -9.36
CA GLY A 51 -17.14 6.44 -8.00
C GLY A 51 -16.09 5.33 -7.85
N ARG A 52 -15.43 4.91 -8.93
CA ARG A 52 -14.23 4.05 -8.85
C ARG A 52 -13.04 4.82 -8.30
N TRP A 53 -12.06 4.06 -7.85
CA TRP A 53 -10.73 4.56 -7.49
C TRP A 53 -9.70 4.00 -8.45
N THR A 54 -8.72 4.82 -8.81
CA THR A 54 -7.55 4.44 -9.60
C THR A 54 -6.30 4.67 -8.75
N LEU A 55 -5.53 3.62 -8.53
CA LEU A 55 -4.22 3.66 -7.89
C LEU A 55 -3.16 3.41 -8.95
N ASN A 56 -2.27 4.39 -9.14
CA ASN A 56 -1.15 4.30 -10.07
C ASN A 56 0.17 4.29 -9.31
N PHE A 57 1.12 3.54 -9.83
CA PHE A 57 2.52 3.58 -9.44
C PHE A 57 3.40 3.49 -10.68
N GLU A 58 4.37 4.39 -10.78
CA GLU A 58 5.38 4.38 -11.83
C GLU A 58 6.76 4.50 -11.18
N ALA A 59 7.72 3.73 -11.63
CA ALA A 59 9.11 3.86 -11.21
C ALA A 59 10.04 3.72 -12.42
N SER A 60 11.07 4.55 -12.46
CA SER A 60 12.06 4.56 -13.52
C SER A 60 13.47 4.69 -12.96
N MET A 61 14.39 3.91 -13.52
CA MET A 61 15.80 3.96 -13.17
C MET A 61 16.66 3.54 -14.37
N LEU A 62 17.41 4.48 -14.93
CA LEU A 62 18.18 4.32 -16.17
C LEU A 62 17.30 3.80 -17.32
N VAL A 63 17.53 2.56 -17.75
CA VAL A 63 16.82 1.88 -18.84
C VAL A 63 15.70 0.96 -18.34
N ALA A 64 15.50 0.87 -17.03
CA ALA A 64 14.45 0.06 -16.41
C ALA A 64 13.24 0.92 -16.04
N GLY A 65 12.06 0.34 -16.23
CA GLY A 65 10.78 0.96 -15.91
C GLY A 65 9.82 -0.04 -15.28
N LEU A 66 8.92 0.47 -14.45
CA LEU A 66 7.83 -0.27 -13.84
C LEU A 66 6.59 0.63 -13.83
N THR A 67 5.50 0.16 -14.39
CA THR A 67 4.17 0.75 -14.22
C THR A 67 3.24 -0.26 -13.60
N GLU A 68 2.38 0.22 -12.71
CA GLU A 68 1.37 -0.55 -12.02
C GLU A 68 0.11 0.32 -11.89
N GLU A 69 -1.03 -0.23 -12.33
CA GLU A 69 -2.34 0.43 -12.21
C GLU A 69 -3.32 -0.58 -11.62
N SER A 70 -4.07 -0.15 -10.60
CA SER A 70 -5.22 -0.88 -10.07
C SER A 70 -6.45 0.01 -10.05
N THR A 71 -7.57 -0.49 -10.57
CA THR A 71 -8.88 0.13 -10.37
C THR A 71 -9.71 -0.69 -9.41
N PHE A 72 -10.45 -0.02 -8.52
CA PHE A 72 -11.25 -0.70 -7.50
C PHE A 72 -12.46 0.14 -7.08
N ARG A 73 -13.41 -0.50 -6.39
CA ARG A 73 -14.52 0.17 -5.69
C ARG A 73 -14.37 -0.04 -4.19
N VAL A 74 -14.97 0.86 -3.41
CA VAL A 74 -15.12 0.68 -1.96
C VAL A 74 -16.59 0.38 -1.68
N ASP A 75 -16.86 -0.77 -1.06
CA ASP A 75 -18.21 -1.19 -0.65
C ASP A 75 -18.21 -1.55 0.84
N ASN A 76 -18.92 -0.75 1.65
CA ASN A 76 -18.99 -0.92 3.11
C ASN A 76 -17.60 -1.04 3.76
N GLY A 77 -16.65 -0.20 3.33
CA GLY A 77 -15.26 -0.22 3.79
C GLY A 77 -14.37 -1.31 3.19
N ALA A 78 -14.94 -2.26 2.43
CA ALA A 78 -14.15 -3.29 1.75
C ALA A 78 -13.68 -2.80 0.38
N LEU A 79 -12.40 -3.02 0.07
CA LEU A 79 -11.84 -2.80 -1.26
C LEU A 79 -12.24 -3.96 -2.17
N LEU A 80 -12.82 -3.63 -3.32
CA LEU A 80 -13.20 -4.58 -4.37
C LEU A 80 -12.39 -4.25 -5.63
N PRO A 81 -11.22 -4.88 -5.85
CA PRO A 81 -10.46 -4.73 -7.09
C PRO A 81 -11.32 -5.01 -8.31
N LEU A 82 -11.02 -4.33 -9.42
CA LEU A 82 -11.69 -4.49 -10.70
C LEU A 82 -10.70 -4.89 -11.78
N THR A 83 -9.61 -4.13 -11.89
CA THR A 83 -8.52 -4.41 -12.82
C THR A 83 -7.20 -4.18 -12.14
N TYR A 84 -6.23 -5.02 -12.46
CA TYR A 84 -4.83 -4.83 -12.09
C TYR A 84 -3.96 -5.03 -13.33
N ARG A 85 -3.03 -4.11 -13.56
CA ARG A 85 -2.10 -4.10 -14.69
C ARG A 85 -0.72 -3.79 -14.18
N LEU A 86 0.26 -4.60 -14.54
CA LEU A 86 1.68 -4.35 -14.27
C LEU A 86 2.48 -4.53 -15.54
N ASN A 87 3.40 -3.60 -15.80
CA ASN A 87 4.41 -3.72 -16.82
C ASN A 87 5.79 -3.36 -16.25
N ARG A 88 6.72 -4.29 -16.31
CA ARG A 88 8.12 -4.08 -15.93
C ARG A 88 9.02 -4.33 -17.13
N SER A 89 9.82 -3.33 -17.47
CA SER A 89 10.75 -3.32 -18.60
C SER A 89 12.18 -2.99 -18.14
N GLY A 90 13.18 -3.24 -18.99
CA GLY A 90 14.60 -2.96 -18.73
C GLY A 90 15.53 -4.10 -19.11
N LEU A 91 16.74 -4.11 -18.53
CA LEU A 91 17.76 -5.14 -18.78
C LEU A 91 17.38 -6.45 -18.07
N GLY A 92 16.61 -7.29 -18.75
CA GLY A 92 16.21 -8.61 -18.26
C GLY A 92 14.88 -9.08 -18.87
N LYS A 93 14.33 -10.19 -18.35
CA LYS A 93 12.98 -10.62 -18.72
C LYS A 93 11.97 -9.62 -18.16
N GLY A 94 11.25 -8.96 -19.07
CA GLY A 94 10.11 -8.12 -18.71
C GLY A 94 9.05 -8.92 -17.96
N LYS A 95 8.19 -8.23 -17.21
CA LYS A 95 7.01 -8.83 -16.59
C LYS A 95 5.78 -8.04 -17.02
N LYS A 96 4.79 -8.73 -17.58
CA LYS A 96 3.46 -8.18 -17.83
C LYS A 96 2.45 -9.01 -17.05
N VAL A 97 1.61 -8.36 -16.26
CA VAL A 97 0.50 -8.99 -15.54
C VAL A 97 -0.78 -8.23 -15.85
N GLU A 98 -1.84 -8.97 -16.13
CA GLU A 98 -3.20 -8.46 -16.29
C GLU A 98 -4.12 -9.34 -15.47
N GLN A 99 -4.93 -8.73 -14.60
CA GLN A 99 -5.93 -9.44 -13.80
C GLN A 99 -7.22 -8.64 -13.82
N ASP A 100 -8.33 -9.29 -14.13
CA ASP A 100 -9.69 -8.75 -14.14
C ASP A 100 -10.53 -9.50 -13.11
N PHE A 101 -11.10 -8.73 -12.18
CA PHE A 101 -11.85 -9.22 -11.04
C PHE A 101 -13.34 -9.18 -11.37
N ASP A 102 -13.84 -10.30 -11.88
CA ASP A 102 -15.24 -10.47 -12.27
C ASP A 102 -16.06 -10.89 -11.04
N TRP A 103 -16.65 -9.88 -10.38
CA TRP A 103 -17.49 -10.08 -9.19
C TRP A 103 -18.84 -10.73 -9.49
N GLU A 104 -19.31 -10.69 -10.74
CA GLU A 104 -20.55 -11.35 -11.14
C GLU A 104 -20.32 -12.86 -11.28
N GLN A 105 -19.28 -13.25 -11.99
CA GLN A 105 -18.88 -14.64 -12.21
C GLN A 105 -18.02 -15.22 -11.08
N LYS A 106 -17.64 -14.41 -10.09
CA LYS A 106 -16.82 -14.77 -8.93
C LYS A 106 -15.48 -15.41 -9.31
N GLN A 107 -14.80 -14.79 -10.26
CA GLN A 107 -13.50 -15.25 -10.76
C GLN A 107 -12.55 -14.09 -11.03
N VAL A 108 -11.26 -14.34 -10.87
CA VAL A 108 -10.20 -13.50 -11.43
C VAL A 108 -9.73 -14.17 -12.71
N ILE A 109 -9.71 -13.43 -13.82
CA ILE A 109 -9.18 -13.90 -15.11
C ILE A 109 -8.05 -12.99 -15.56
N GLY A 110 -7.13 -13.49 -16.39
CA GLY A 110 -6.12 -12.64 -16.98
C GLY A 110 -4.89 -13.38 -17.45
N ASN A 111 -3.72 -12.77 -17.24
CA ASN A 111 -2.44 -13.23 -17.75
C ASN A 111 -1.27 -12.88 -16.81
N ASP A 112 -0.34 -13.81 -16.58
CA ASP A 112 1.00 -13.51 -16.05
C ASP A 112 2.06 -14.01 -17.04
N ARG A 113 2.86 -13.10 -17.62
CA ARG A 113 3.96 -13.41 -18.56
C ARG A 113 3.57 -14.29 -19.77
N GLY A 114 2.33 -14.23 -20.21
CA GLY A 114 1.81 -15.02 -21.33
C GLY A 114 0.93 -16.18 -20.88
N ASP A 115 1.01 -16.62 -19.62
CA ASP A 115 0.23 -17.74 -19.10
C ASP A 115 -1.14 -17.25 -18.60
N ALA A 116 -2.20 -18.00 -18.93
CA ALA A 116 -3.55 -17.64 -18.55
C ALA A 116 -3.78 -17.81 -17.05
N VAL A 117 -4.37 -16.79 -16.41
CA VAL A 117 -4.75 -16.81 -15.00
C VAL A 117 -6.25 -17.04 -14.88
N ARG A 118 -6.64 -17.97 -14.00
CA ARG A 118 -8.03 -18.20 -13.61
C ARG A 118 -8.09 -18.63 -12.15
N LEU A 119 -8.62 -17.78 -11.28
CA LEU A 119 -8.66 -17.99 -9.84
C LEU A 119 -10.06 -17.71 -9.28
N PRO A 120 -10.46 -18.35 -8.16
CA PRO A 120 -11.71 -18.03 -7.49
C PRO A 120 -11.66 -16.62 -6.87
N LEU A 121 -12.72 -15.84 -7.03
CA LEU A 121 -12.84 -14.50 -6.42
C LEU A 121 -13.79 -14.55 -5.23
N ASN A 122 -13.21 -14.41 -4.03
CA ASN A 122 -13.94 -14.28 -2.78
C ASN A 122 -13.83 -12.84 -2.25
N ARG A 123 -14.83 -12.38 -1.48
CA ARG A 123 -14.78 -11.06 -0.85
C ARG A 123 -13.54 -10.96 0.06
N GLY A 124 -12.80 -9.86 -0.08
CA GLY A 124 -11.54 -9.66 0.64
C GLY A 124 -10.28 -10.12 -0.12
N LEU A 125 -10.42 -10.72 -1.30
CA LEU A 125 -9.29 -10.95 -2.20
C LEU A 125 -8.82 -9.62 -2.81
N LEU A 126 -7.53 -9.35 -2.72
CA LEU A 126 -6.91 -8.10 -3.17
C LEU A 126 -5.89 -8.37 -4.29
N ASP A 127 -5.54 -7.33 -5.03
CA ASP A 127 -4.39 -7.33 -5.95
C ASP A 127 -3.13 -6.75 -5.25
N LYS A 128 -2.00 -6.74 -5.96
CA LYS A 128 -0.70 -6.29 -5.44
C LYS A 128 -0.61 -4.80 -5.09
N SER A 129 -1.59 -4.01 -5.52
CA SER A 129 -1.71 -2.58 -5.25
C SER A 129 -2.73 -2.29 -4.15
N THR A 130 -3.91 -2.92 -4.21
CA THR A 130 -5.02 -2.71 -3.27
C THR A 130 -4.74 -3.27 -1.89
N TYR A 131 -3.92 -4.32 -1.73
CA TYR A 131 -3.49 -4.74 -0.38
C TYR A 131 -2.72 -3.63 0.35
N GLN A 132 -1.99 -2.78 -0.38
CA GLN A 132 -1.24 -1.69 0.24
C GLN A 132 -2.17 -0.60 0.76
N VAL A 133 -3.29 -0.36 0.07
CA VAL A 133 -4.35 0.55 0.52
C VAL A 133 -5.08 -0.03 1.74
N ALA A 134 -5.41 -1.32 1.71
CA ALA A 134 -5.99 -2.01 2.88
C ALA A 134 -5.04 -1.94 4.09
N LEU A 135 -3.74 -2.17 3.87
CA LEU A 135 -2.72 -2.05 4.91
C LEU A 135 -2.64 -0.64 5.49
N GLN A 136 -2.68 0.39 4.64
CA GLN A 136 -2.72 1.78 5.05
C GLN A 136 -3.94 2.06 5.95
N GLN A 137 -5.14 1.62 5.55
CA GLN A 137 -6.36 1.79 6.33
C GLN A 137 -6.32 1.04 7.66
N ASP A 138 -5.80 -0.18 7.65
CA ASP A 138 -5.73 -1.01 8.85
C ASP A 138 -4.69 -0.49 9.87
N VAL A 139 -3.58 0.07 9.37
CA VAL A 139 -2.61 0.79 10.21
C VAL A 139 -3.24 2.05 10.79
N ALA A 140 -4.01 2.81 10.00
CA ALA A 140 -4.75 3.98 10.46
C ALA A 140 -5.77 3.64 11.55
N ALA A 141 -6.42 2.48 11.42
CA ALA A 141 -7.33 1.93 12.43
C ALA A 141 -6.60 1.37 13.67
N GLY A 142 -5.27 1.47 13.74
CA GLY A 142 -4.47 1.06 14.88
C GLY A 142 -4.23 -0.45 14.98
N LYS A 143 -4.58 -1.23 13.95
CA LYS A 143 -4.33 -2.69 13.94
C LYS A 143 -2.83 -2.97 14.03
N LYS A 144 -2.46 -3.98 14.82
CA LYS A 144 -1.04 -4.33 15.08
C LYS A 144 -0.53 -5.50 14.24
N SER A 145 -1.43 -6.37 13.80
CA SER A 145 -1.15 -7.45 12.88
C SER A 145 -2.34 -7.68 11.96
N VAL A 146 -2.07 -7.94 10.69
CA VAL A 146 -3.09 -8.12 9.64
C VAL A 146 -2.62 -9.13 8.62
N SER A 147 -3.57 -9.77 7.93
CA SER A 147 -3.32 -10.78 6.92
C SER A 147 -4.26 -10.55 5.73
N TYR A 148 -3.75 -10.69 4.51
CA TYR A 148 -4.51 -10.48 3.28
C TYR A 148 -4.37 -11.67 2.34
N GLN A 149 -5.45 -12.02 1.64
CA GLN A 149 -5.39 -12.87 0.46
C GLN A 149 -5.10 -11.98 -0.75
N VAL A 150 -4.02 -12.27 -1.48
CA VAL A 150 -3.54 -11.43 -2.58
C VAL A 150 -3.33 -12.28 -3.82
N VAL A 151 -3.85 -11.83 -4.96
CA VAL A 151 -3.53 -12.42 -6.25
C VAL A 151 -2.10 -12.01 -6.63
N ASP A 152 -1.15 -12.95 -6.61
CA ASP A 152 0.24 -12.72 -7.03
C ASP A 152 0.55 -13.56 -8.27
N GLY A 153 0.50 -12.93 -9.44
CA GLY A 153 0.66 -13.64 -10.70
C GLY A 153 -0.53 -14.55 -10.99
N ASP A 154 -0.29 -15.86 -10.96
CA ASP A 154 -1.22 -16.93 -11.26
C ASP A 154 -1.75 -17.67 -10.00
N GLU A 155 -1.37 -17.24 -8.81
CA GLU A 155 -1.81 -17.84 -7.54
C GLU A 155 -2.37 -16.83 -6.53
N ILE A 156 -3.02 -17.36 -5.49
CA ILE A 156 -3.47 -16.59 -4.33
C ILE A 156 -2.49 -16.84 -3.18
N GLU A 157 -1.78 -15.81 -2.76
CA GLU A 157 -0.85 -15.84 -1.64
C GLU A 157 -1.47 -15.20 -0.38
N THR A 158 -0.98 -15.62 0.79
CA THR A 158 -1.27 -14.94 2.06
C THR A 158 -0.16 -13.97 2.40
N TYR A 159 -0.50 -12.70 2.61
CA TYR A 159 0.43 -11.66 2.99
C TYR A 159 0.19 -11.22 4.43
N ASP A 160 1.10 -11.59 5.33
CA ASP A 160 1.04 -11.21 6.74
C ASP A 160 1.88 -9.97 7.04
N PHE A 161 1.36 -9.09 7.89
CA PHE A 161 2.05 -7.87 8.31
C PHE A 161 1.98 -7.66 9.81
N ARG A 162 2.99 -6.98 10.35
CA ARG A 162 3.06 -6.59 11.75
C ARG A 162 3.60 -5.18 11.93
N VAL A 163 2.97 -4.40 12.80
CA VAL A 163 3.44 -3.08 13.24
C VAL A 163 4.62 -3.26 14.19
N LEU A 164 5.72 -2.58 13.89
CA LEU A 164 6.96 -2.58 14.68
C LEU A 164 7.04 -1.43 15.69
N GLY A 165 6.22 -0.39 15.50
CA GLY A 165 6.19 0.80 16.35
C GLY A 165 6.19 2.07 15.54
N GLU A 166 6.47 3.19 16.21
CA GLU A 166 6.56 4.51 15.60
C GLU A 166 8.03 4.95 15.53
N GLU A 167 8.42 5.61 14.45
CA GLU A 167 9.72 6.28 14.35
C GLU A 167 9.64 7.54 13.47
N VAL A 168 10.56 8.47 13.69
CA VAL A 168 10.71 9.67 12.86
C VAL A 168 11.49 9.31 11.61
N VAL A 169 10.89 9.54 10.43
CA VAL A 169 11.52 9.30 9.13
C VAL A 169 11.98 10.62 8.54
N ARG A 170 13.27 10.71 8.23
CA ARG A 170 13.87 11.83 7.50
C ARG A 170 13.59 11.68 6.00
N THR A 171 12.84 12.61 5.43
CA THR A 171 12.46 12.66 4.02
C THR A 171 12.91 14.00 3.40
N LYS A 172 12.78 14.18 2.08
CA LYS A 172 13.01 15.52 1.49
C LYS A 172 11.86 16.49 1.77
N ALA A 173 10.69 15.98 2.16
CA ALA A 173 9.56 16.78 2.65
C ALA A 173 9.72 17.18 4.13
N GLY A 174 10.79 16.78 4.82
CA GLY A 174 11.06 17.07 6.23
C GLY A 174 11.06 15.81 7.12
N LEU A 175 11.06 16.01 8.44
CA LEU A 175 10.92 14.95 9.44
C LEU A 175 9.45 14.56 9.62
N ILE A 176 9.12 13.29 9.35
CA ILE A 176 7.73 12.79 9.41
C ILE A 176 7.62 11.71 10.48
N ASP A 177 6.69 11.86 11.41
CA ASP A 177 6.33 10.82 12.37
C ASP A 177 5.55 9.71 11.64
N ALA A 178 6.06 8.48 11.67
CA ALA A 178 5.52 7.38 10.89
C ALA A 178 5.39 6.07 11.68
N ILE A 179 4.43 5.24 11.28
CA ILE A 179 4.23 3.89 11.79
C ILE A 179 5.01 2.92 10.90
N LYS A 180 5.92 2.18 11.50
CA LYS A 180 6.75 1.17 10.83
C LYS A 180 6.06 -0.18 10.82
N VAL A 181 6.01 -0.82 9.66
CA VAL A 181 5.33 -2.09 9.43
C VAL A 181 6.24 -3.01 8.64
N GLU A 182 6.32 -4.28 9.02
CA GLU A 182 7.03 -5.30 8.24
C GLU A 182 6.06 -6.29 7.60
N ARG A 183 6.40 -6.80 6.41
CA ARG A 183 5.80 -8.02 5.89
C ARG A 183 6.47 -9.22 6.55
N VAL A 184 5.67 -10.02 7.24
CA VAL A 184 6.10 -11.28 7.86
C VAL A 184 6.08 -12.37 6.79
N ARG A 185 7.14 -13.18 6.73
CA ARG A 185 7.27 -14.32 5.81
C ARG A 185 7.84 -15.51 6.58
N ASP A 186 7.52 -16.71 6.13
CA ASP A 186 8.20 -17.91 6.60
C ASP A 186 9.68 -17.86 6.15
N PRO A 187 10.65 -17.81 7.10
CA PRO A 187 12.06 -17.73 6.77
C PRO A 187 12.59 -18.98 6.05
N THR A 188 11.86 -20.10 6.10
CA THR A 188 12.20 -21.31 5.33
C THR A 188 11.80 -21.19 3.86
N GLN A 189 10.86 -20.32 3.53
CA GLN A 189 10.38 -20.10 2.16
C GLN A 189 11.03 -18.88 1.49
N SER A 190 11.29 -17.82 2.27
CA SER A 190 11.87 -16.60 1.72
C SER A 190 12.66 -15.81 2.75
N THR A 191 13.85 -15.37 2.35
CA THR A 191 14.67 -14.42 3.14
C THR A 191 14.38 -12.95 2.79
N ARG A 192 13.43 -12.70 1.87
CA ARG A 192 13.06 -11.35 1.43
C ARG A 192 12.48 -10.54 2.57
N LYS A 193 13.00 -9.34 2.79
CA LYS A 193 12.53 -8.39 3.81
C LYS A 193 11.81 -7.24 3.14
N THR A 194 10.66 -6.85 3.69
CA THR A 194 9.94 -5.66 3.25
C THR A 194 9.49 -4.89 4.49
N VAL A 195 9.85 -3.61 4.56
CA VAL A 195 9.44 -2.70 5.63
C VAL A 195 8.84 -1.45 4.99
N LEU A 196 7.72 -1.01 5.53
CA LEU A 196 6.92 0.13 5.08
C LEU A 196 6.77 1.12 6.24
N TRP A 197 6.72 2.41 5.92
CA TRP A 197 6.48 3.47 6.89
C TRP A 197 5.33 4.34 6.42
N PHE A 198 4.31 4.48 7.27
CA PHE A 198 3.09 5.24 6.98
C PHE A 198 3.02 6.49 7.84
N ALA A 199 2.86 7.67 7.24
CA ALA A 199 2.82 8.96 7.95
C ALA A 199 1.57 9.10 8.82
N LYS A 200 1.75 9.38 10.12
CA LYS A 200 0.63 9.49 11.06
C LYS A 200 -0.33 10.62 10.71
N ASP A 201 0.21 11.76 10.28
CA ASP A 201 -0.57 13.00 10.10
C ASP A 201 -0.97 13.28 8.64
N TRP A 202 -0.65 12.38 7.72
CA TRP A 202 -0.87 12.56 6.28
C TRP A 202 -1.68 11.41 5.68
N GLY A 203 -2.81 11.09 6.31
CA GLY A 203 -3.71 10.02 5.87
C GLY A 203 -3.04 8.65 5.77
N HIS A 204 -1.98 8.41 6.56
CA HIS A 204 -1.17 7.20 6.49
C HIS A 204 -0.50 6.98 5.13
N LEU A 205 -0.16 8.06 4.41
CA LEU A 205 0.63 8.00 3.19
C LEU A 205 1.93 7.22 3.43
N LEU A 206 2.27 6.32 2.49
CA LEU A 206 3.56 5.62 2.50
C LEU A 206 4.70 6.64 2.31
N VAL A 207 5.57 6.82 3.30
CA VAL A 207 6.69 7.78 3.23
C VAL A 207 8.03 7.13 2.96
N ARG A 208 8.13 5.83 3.21
CA ARG A 208 9.31 5.03 2.91
C ARG A 208 8.90 3.59 2.68
N LEU A 209 9.56 2.94 1.73
CA LEU A 209 9.57 1.49 1.63
C LEU A 209 11.01 1.03 1.45
N HIS A 210 11.37 -0.01 2.18
CA HIS A 210 12.68 -0.62 2.14
C HIS A 210 12.52 -2.12 1.90
N GLN A 211 13.21 -2.64 0.90
CA GLN A 211 13.12 -4.03 0.49
C GLN A 211 14.49 -4.62 0.25
N VAL A 212 14.72 -5.80 0.83
CA VAL A 212 15.90 -6.62 0.57
C VAL A 212 15.41 -7.90 -0.09
N GLU A 213 15.83 -8.13 -1.32
CA GLU A 213 15.52 -9.34 -2.09
C GLU A 213 16.29 -10.57 -1.57
N THR A 214 15.83 -11.75 -1.96
CA THR A 214 16.51 -13.03 -1.61
C THR A 214 17.96 -13.07 -2.13
N ASP A 215 18.25 -12.39 -3.25
CA ASP A 215 19.59 -12.27 -3.82
C ASP A 215 20.43 -11.15 -3.18
N GLY A 216 19.91 -10.51 -2.12
CA GLY A 216 20.57 -9.45 -1.36
C GLY A 216 20.47 -8.06 -1.97
N LYS A 217 19.83 -7.87 -3.14
CA LYS A 217 19.60 -6.54 -3.70
C LYS A 217 18.69 -5.72 -2.79
N GLU A 218 19.09 -4.48 -2.55
CA GLU A 218 18.39 -3.59 -1.62
C GLU A 218 17.83 -2.38 -2.35
N TYR A 219 16.51 -2.25 -2.30
CA TYR A 219 15.75 -1.19 -2.92
C TYR A 219 15.07 -0.34 -1.86
N GLN A 220 15.13 0.97 -2.03
CA GLN A 220 14.44 1.90 -1.17
C GLN A 220 13.70 2.94 -2.00
N ILE A 221 12.45 3.23 -1.64
CA ILE A 221 11.80 4.49 -2.01
C ILE A 221 11.64 5.36 -0.77
N MET A 222 11.85 6.66 -0.92
CA MET A 222 11.72 7.65 0.14
C MET A 222 10.95 8.85 -0.39
N LEU A 223 9.98 9.34 0.38
CA LEU A 223 9.16 10.48 -0.01
C LEU A 223 10.04 11.67 -0.35
N LYS A 224 9.80 12.24 -1.52
CA LYS A 224 10.40 13.48 -1.97
C LYS A 224 9.46 14.65 -1.71
N ASP A 225 8.26 14.58 -2.27
CA ASP A 225 7.17 15.55 -2.11
C ASP A 225 5.83 14.86 -2.41
N GLY A 226 4.71 15.53 -2.10
CA GLY A 226 3.40 14.98 -2.37
C GLY A 226 2.25 15.84 -1.83
N THR A 227 1.03 15.37 -2.08
CA THR A 227 -0.20 15.97 -1.57
C THR A 227 -1.15 14.89 -1.06
N VAL A 228 -1.91 15.19 -0.01
CA VAL A 228 -3.01 14.36 0.50
C VAL A 228 -4.23 15.25 0.65
N ALA A 229 -5.36 14.86 0.06
CA ALA A 229 -6.58 15.67 -0.02
C ALA A 229 -6.31 17.12 -0.50
N GLY A 230 -5.39 17.28 -1.46
CA GLY A 230 -5.00 18.57 -2.04
C GLY A 230 -4.07 19.43 -1.17
N LYS A 231 -3.69 18.99 0.04
CA LYS A 231 -2.74 19.69 0.90
C LYS A 231 -1.32 19.16 0.69
N PRO A 232 -0.30 20.02 0.59
CA PRO A 232 1.09 19.58 0.47
C PRO A 232 1.52 18.83 1.74
N VAL A 233 2.22 17.72 1.56
CA VAL A 233 2.80 16.94 2.66
C VAL A 233 4.03 17.68 3.17
N GLU A 234 3.98 18.11 4.43
CA GLU A 234 5.07 18.83 5.10
C GLU A 234 5.47 18.10 6.40
N GLY A 235 6.76 17.81 6.53
CA GLY A 235 7.36 17.33 7.76
C GLY A 235 7.85 18.48 8.64
N ARG A 236 8.17 18.16 9.89
CA ARG A 236 8.85 19.09 10.80
C ARG A 236 10.23 19.45 10.25
N ARG A 237 10.67 20.68 10.47
CA ARG A 237 12.05 21.08 10.20
C ARG A 237 12.98 20.45 11.24
N ASP A 238 14.21 20.17 10.83
CA ASP A 238 15.31 19.82 11.74
C ASP A 238 15.66 20.98 12.69
#